data_AF-A0A518G8B9-F1
#
_entry.id   AF-A0A518G8B9-F1
#
_cell.length_a   1.000
_cell.length_b   1.000
_cell.length_c   1.000
_cell.angle_alpha   90.00
_cell.angle_beta   90.00
_cell.angle_gamma   90.00
#
_symmetry.space_group_name_H-M   'P 1'
#
loop_
_entity.id
_entity.type
_entity.pdbx_description
1 polymer ?
#
loop_
_entity_poly.entity_id
_entity_poly.type
_entity_poly.pdbx_seq_one_letter_code
_entity_poly.pdbx_strand_id
1 'polypeptide(L)'
;MVLARCLLVASLIVPMVGCGGVKEEKITVPSTAIEASVRSTLEGYVKSGQVGSSLTSLESDINGIASTDSAKAESLKEKYLELQRATKPAEVKSTAEAMLKML
;
A
#
# COMPACT_ATOMS: atom_id res chain seq x y z
N MET A 1 -4.16 67.83 31.66
CA MET A 1 -4.63 67.13 32.87
C MET A 1 -5.78 66.23 32.42
N VAL A 2 -5.75 64.90 32.54
CA VAL A 2 -5.46 64.12 33.74
C VAL A 2 -4.74 62.81 33.35
N LEU A 3 -3.61 62.57 34.01
CA LEU A 3 -2.96 61.27 34.15
C LEU A 3 -3.82 60.36 35.04
N ALA A 4 -3.90 59.07 34.73
CA ALA A 4 -3.77 57.95 35.69
C ALA A 4 -4.18 56.64 34.97
N ARG A 5 -3.25 55.74 34.65
CA ARG A 5 -2.82 54.61 35.51
C ARG A 5 -3.96 53.70 35.98
N CYS A 6 -4.24 52.66 35.20
CA CYS A 6 -4.69 51.33 35.64
C CYS A 6 -4.02 50.31 34.69
N LEU A 7 -2.94 49.66 35.09
CA LEU A 7 -2.91 48.30 35.66
C LEU A 7 -3.42 47.20 34.69
N LEU A 8 -2.49 46.31 34.36
CA LEU A 8 -2.67 44.85 34.26
C LEU A 8 -3.47 44.28 33.06
N VAL A 9 -2.80 43.44 32.28
CA VAL A 9 -3.17 42.05 31.91
C VAL A 9 -2.68 41.71 30.51
N ALA A 10 -2.05 40.54 30.43
CA ALA A 10 -1.48 39.86 29.28
C ALA A 10 -2.40 39.77 28.05
N SER A 11 -1.79 39.87 26.87
CA SER A 11 -2.24 39.10 25.71
C SER A 11 -1.07 38.83 24.79
N LEU A 12 -0.50 37.63 24.96
CA LEU A 12 0.11 36.89 23.86
C LEU A 12 -0.90 36.86 22.71
N ILE A 13 -0.54 37.38 21.54
CA ILE A 13 -1.21 36.99 20.30
C ILE A 13 -0.17 36.26 19.47
N VAL A 14 -0.21 34.95 19.64
CA VAL A 14 0.43 33.91 18.85
C VAL A 14 0.20 34.19 17.37
N PRO A 15 1.23 34.21 16.49
CA PRO A 15 0.98 34.12 15.07
C PRO A 15 0.36 32.73 14.84
N MET A 16 -0.91 32.70 14.44
CA MET A 16 -1.55 31.53 13.84
C MET A 16 -0.77 31.18 12.57
N VAL A 17 0.36 30.49 12.72
CA VAL A 17 0.87 29.60 11.71
C VAL A 17 -0.16 28.49 11.65
N GLY A 18 -1.05 28.59 10.65
CA GLY A 18 -1.97 27.53 10.28
C GLY A 18 -1.16 26.27 9.95
N CYS A 19 -0.98 25.45 10.98
CA CYS A 19 -0.49 24.10 10.90
C CYS A 19 -1.56 23.25 10.22
N GLY A 20 -1.15 22.42 9.26
CA GLY A 20 -1.94 21.24 8.90
C GLY A 20 -2.91 21.39 7.74
N GLY A 21 -2.52 22.11 6.69
CA GLY A 21 -2.98 21.71 5.35
C GLY A 21 -2.27 20.42 4.98
N VAL A 22 -2.79 19.26 5.41
CA VAL A 22 -2.34 17.96 4.91
C VAL A 22 -2.79 17.91 3.46
N LYS A 23 -1.93 18.38 2.56
CA LYS A 23 -2.04 17.99 1.16
C LYS A 23 -1.91 16.47 1.19
N GLU A 24 -2.97 15.76 0.84
CA GLU A 24 -2.84 14.38 0.39
C GLU A 24 -1.94 14.41 -0.83
N GLU A 25 -0.64 14.34 -0.57
CA GLU A 25 0.35 14.13 -1.59
C GLU A 25 0.06 12.73 -2.11
N LYS A 26 -0.49 12.67 -3.32
CA LYS A 26 -0.75 11.42 -4.01
C LYS A 26 0.61 10.82 -4.34
N ILE A 27 1.19 10.09 -3.39
CA ILE A 27 2.46 9.38 -3.58
C ILE A 27 2.21 8.41 -4.72
N THR A 28 2.75 8.74 -5.89
CA THR A 28 2.75 7.84 -7.03
C THR A 28 3.82 6.80 -6.74
N VAL A 29 3.38 5.66 -6.21
CA VAL A 29 4.28 4.53 -6.01
C VAL A 29 4.68 4.03 -7.41
N PRO A 30 5.98 3.98 -7.74
CA PRO A 30 6.41 3.52 -9.06
C PRO A 30 5.96 2.06 -9.25
N SER A 31 5.43 1.74 -10.42
CA SER A 31 4.95 0.40 -10.76
C SER A 31 5.96 -0.71 -10.48
N THR A 32 7.26 -0.40 -10.60
CA THR A 32 8.35 -1.33 -10.31
C THR A 32 8.42 -1.72 -8.83
N ALA A 33 8.04 -0.84 -7.91
CA ALA A 33 7.98 -1.15 -6.48
C ALA A 33 6.78 -2.05 -6.17
N ILE A 34 5.65 -1.86 -6.86
CA ILE A 34 4.47 -2.72 -6.73
C ILE A 34 4.79 -4.13 -7.24
N GLU A 35 5.36 -4.26 -8.45
CA GLU A 35 5.77 -5.57 -8.98
C GLU A 35 6.84 -6.26 -8.11
N ALA A 36 7.76 -5.50 -7.51
CA ALA A 36 8.72 -6.04 -6.55
C ALA A 36 8.05 -6.57 -5.28
N SER A 37 7.03 -5.87 -4.76
CA SER A 37 6.22 -6.32 -3.62
C SER A 37 5.49 -7.64 -3.94
N VAL A 38 4.84 -7.70 -5.12
CA VAL A 38 4.17 -8.92 -5.61
C VAL A 38 5.19 -10.06 -5.71
N ARG A 39 6.35 -9.83 -6.35
CA ARG A 39 7.41 -10.83 -6.48
C ARG A 39 7.87 -11.36 -5.12
N SER A 40 8.13 -10.47 -4.16
CA SER A 40 8.59 -10.86 -2.83
C SER A 40 7.55 -11.72 -2.09
N THR A 41 6.27 -11.35 -2.16
CA THR A 41 5.19 -12.12 -1.56
C THR A 41 5.08 -13.52 -2.18
N LEU A 42 5.09 -13.60 -3.51
CA LEU A 42 4.98 -14.87 -4.23
C LEU A 42 6.19 -15.78 -3.98
N GLU A 43 7.41 -15.25 -3.93
CA GLU A 43 8.59 -16.02 -3.54
C GLU A 43 8.45 -16.61 -2.12
N GLY A 44 7.84 -15.86 -1.21
CA GLY A 44 7.50 -16.36 0.12
C GLY A 44 6.59 -17.58 0.05
N TYR A 45 5.56 -17.54 -0.80
CA TYR A 45 4.63 -18.66 -1.02
C TYR A 45 5.27 -19.85 -1.73
N VAL A 46 6.18 -19.63 -2.68
CA VAL A 46 6.97 -20.72 -3.30
C VAL A 46 7.84 -21.43 -2.26
N LYS A 47 8.48 -20.67 -1.37
CA LYS A 47 9.33 -21.22 -0.32
C LYS A 47 8.51 -21.99 0.71
N SER A 48 7.46 -21.38 1.25
CA SER A 48 6.66 -21.95 2.35
C SER A 48 5.61 -22.97 1.90
N GLY A 49 5.08 -22.83 0.69
CA GLY A 49 3.87 -23.53 0.26
C GLY A 49 2.63 -23.14 1.07
N GLN A 50 2.63 -21.97 1.72
CA GLN A 50 1.52 -21.51 2.54
C GLN A 50 1.14 -20.09 2.17
N VAL A 51 -0.17 -19.88 2.09
CA VAL A 51 -0.76 -18.57 1.90
C VAL A 51 -0.93 -17.92 3.26
N GLY A 52 -0.20 -16.83 3.50
CA GLY A 52 -0.19 -16.12 4.79
C GLY A 52 -1.07 -14.86 4.80
N SER A 53 -0.94 -14.06 5.86
CA SER A 53 -1.61 -12.77 6.02
C SER A 53 -1.33 -11.76 4.89
N SER A 54 -0.25 -11.96 4.13
CA SER A 54 0.11 -11.15 2.96
C SER A 54 -0.85 -11.30 1.77
N LEU A 55 -1.84 -12.20 1.84
CA LEU A 55 -2.76 -12.46 0.72
C LEU A 55 -3.60 -11.23 0.35
N THR A 56 -4.10 -10.50 1.35
CA THR A 56 -4.86 -9.26 1.12
C THR A 56 -3.97 -8.16 0.55
N SER A 57 -2.71 -8.08 0.99
CA SER A 57 -1.73 -7.13 0.42
C SER A 57 -1.42 -7.47 -1.04
N LEU A 58 -1.29 -8.76 -1.36
CA LEU A 58 -1.07 -9.23 -2.72
C LEU A 58 -2.20 -8.80 -3.67
N GLU A 59 -3.46 -8.85 -3.23
CA GLU A 59 -4.59 -8.34 -4.01
C GLU A 59 -4.51 -6.85 -4.29
N SER A 60 -4.17 -6.05 -3.27
CA SER A 60 -3.99 -4.61 -3.41
C SER A 60 -2.87 -4.30 -4.40
N ASP A 61 -1.76 -5.03 -4.33
CA ASP A 61 -0.62 -4.83 -5.23
C ASP A 61 -0.96 -5.23 -6.68
N ILE A 62 -1.67 -6.34 -6.89
CA ILE A 62 -2.17 -6.74 -8.22
C ILE A 62 -3.13 -5.67 -8.79
N ASN A 63 -4.00 -5.10 -7.96
CA ASN A 63 -4.84 -3.97 -8.37
C ASN A 63 -4.01 -2.73 -8.72
N GLY A 64 -2.90 -2.50 -8.01
CA GLY A 64 -1.93 -1.45 -8.33
C GLY A 64 -1.31 -1.60 -9.72
N ILE A 65 -0.99 -2.84 -10.13
CA ILE A 65 -0.47 -3.15 -11.48
C ILE A 65 -1.47 -2.77 -12.57
N ALA A 66 -2.78 -2.82 -12.32
CA ALA A 66 -3.79 -2.45 -13.32
C ALA A 66 -3.70 -0.97 -13.76
N SER A 67 -3.04 -0.12 -12.96
CA SER A 67 -2.79 1.28 -13.31
C SER A 67 -1.76 1.45 -14.43
N THR A 68 -0.93 0.43 -14.68
CA THR A 68 0.13 0.43 -15.70
C THR A 68 -0.06 -0.65 -16.75
N ASP A 69 -0.56 -1.82 -16.37
CA ASP A 69 -0.84 -2.95 -17.26
C ASP A 69 -2.10 -3.71 -16.77
N SER A 70 -3.24 -3.38 -17.37
CA SER A 70 -4.53 -3.99 -17.00
C SER A 70 -4.59 -5.48 -17.38
N ALA A 71 -4.01 -5.88 -18.51
CA ALA A 71 -4.04 -7.26 -18.98
C ALA A 71 -3.19 -8.18 -18.09
N LYS A 72 -2.02 -7.70 -17.67
CA LYS A 72 -1.20 -8.39 -16.66
C LYS A 72 -1.95 -8.51 -15.34
N ALA A 73 -2.59 -7.43 -14.88
CA ALA A 73 -3.35 -7.45 -13.64
C ALA A 73 -4.54 -8.42 -13.67
N GLU A 74 -5.27 -8.52 -14.80
CA GLU A 74 -6.35 -9.50 -14.97
C GLU A 74 -5.82 -10.94 -14.91
N SER A 75 -4.74 -11.23 -15.63
CA SER A 75 -4.09 -12.55 -15.60
C SER A 75 -3.63 -12.93 -14.19
N LEU A 76 -3.06 -11.97 -13.46
CA LEU A 76 -2.65 -12.17 -12.06
C LEU A 76 -3.84 -12.38 -11.12
N LYS A 77 -4.97 -11.70 -11.35
CA LYS A 77 -6.20 -11.89 -10.56
C LYS A 77 -6.78 -13.30 -10.71
N GLU A 78 -6.78 -13.85 -11.91
CA GLU A 78 -7.23 -15.23 -12.13
C GLU A 78 -6.41 -16.23 -11.30
N LYS A 79 -5.08 -16.10 -11.36
CA LYS A 79 -4.18 -16.94 -10.57
C LYS A 79 -4.25 -16.67 -9.07
N TYR A 80 -4.52 -15.44 -8.66
CA TYR A 80 -4.78 -15.10 -7.26
C TYR A 80 -6.02 -15.84 -6.71
N LEU A 81 -7.08 -16.00 -7.50
CA LEU A 81 -8.25 -16.80 -7.10
C LEU A 81 -7.91 -18.28 -6.97
N GLU A 82 -7.07 -18.82 -7.85
CA GLU A 82 -6.54 -20.18 -7.70
C GLU A 82 -5.71 -20.32 -6.41
N LEU A 83 -4.87 -19.31 -6.10
CA LEU A 83 -4.04 -19.28 -4.90
C LEU A 83 -4.88 -19.25 -3.62
N GLN A 84 -5.96 -18.46 -3.58
CA GLN A 84 -6.91 -18.42 -2.46
C GLN A 84 -7.58 -19.77 -2.20
N ARG A 85 -7.83 -20.55 -3.26
CA ARG A 85 -8.50 -21.85 -3.18
C ARG A 85 -7.53 -23.01 -2.94
N ALA A 86 -6.23 -22.77 -3.09
CA ALA A 86 -5.20 -23.78 -2.89
C ALA A 86 -5.19 -24.22 -1.43
N THR A 87 -5.40 -25.51 -1.20
CA THR A 87 -5.40 -26.11 0.15
C THR A 87 -4.15 -26.94 0.40
N LYS A 88 -3.45 -27.32 -0.68
CA LYS A 88 -2.22 -28.11 -0.60
C LYS A 88 -0.99 -27.24 -0.84
N PRO A 89 0.12 -27.48 -0.12
CA PRO A 89 1.34 -26.72 -0.34
C PRO A 89 1.87 -26.78 -1.77
N ALA A 90 1.73 -27.92 -2.44
CA ALA A 90 2.14 -28.06 -3.85
C ALA A 90 1.32 -27.16 -4.79
N GLU A 91 0.02 -26.99 -4.54
CA GLU A 91 -0.86 -26.10 -5.32
C GLU A 91 -0.44 -24.64 -5.12
N VAL A 92 -0.20 -24.24 -3.86
CA VAL A 92 0.28 -22.89 -3.53
C VAL A 92 1.59 -22.57 -4.27
N LYS A 93 2.57 -23.48 -4.22
CA LYS A 93 3.87 -23.30 -4.90
C LYS A 93 3.70 -23.18 -6.40
N SER A 94 2.98 -24.13 -7.01
CA SER A 94 2.77 -24.15 -8.45
C SER A 94 2.05 -22.88 -8.95
N THR A 95 1.02 -22.42 -8.23
CA THR A 95 0.29 -21.20 -8.60
C THR A 95 1.15 -19.95 -8.40
N ALA A 96 1.91 -19.87 -7.30
CA ALA A 96 2.81 -18.73 -7.07
C ALA A 96 3.94 -18.66 -8.11
N GLU A 97 4.52 -19.79 -8.53
CA GLU A 97 5.50 -19.84 -9.63
C GLU A 97 4.90 -19.41 -10.97
N ALA A 98 3.64 -19.78 -11.24
CA ALA A 98 2.95 -19.34 -12.44
C ALA A 98 2.74 -17.82 -12.43
N MET A 99 2.35 -17.24 -11.30
CA MET A 99 2.21 -15.78 -11.14
C MET A 99 3.55 -15.06 -11.30
N LEU A 100 4.65 -15.61 -10.77
CA LEU A 100 5.99 -15.03 -10.92
C LEU A 100 6.44 -14.92 -12.38
N LYS A 101 6.03 -15.86 -13.25
CA LYS A 101 6.34 -15.84 -14.69
C LYS A 101 5.55 -14.79 -15.46
N MET A 102 4.48 -14.24 -14.87
CA MET A 102 3.64 -13.20 -15.48
C MET A 102 4.10 -11.78 -15.13
N LEU A 103 4.99 -11.63 -14.14
CA LEU A 103 5.56 -10.35 -13.72
C LEU A 103 6.69 -9.91 -14.67
#